data_AF-A0A357VUZ4-F1
#
_entry.id   AF-A0A357VUZ4-F1
#
_cell.length_a   1.000
_cell.length_b   1.000
_cell.length_c   1.000
_cell.angle_alpha   90.00
_cell.angle_beta   90.00
_cell.angle_gamma   90.00
#
_symmetry.space_group_name_H-M   'P 1'
#
loop_
_entity.id
_entity.type
_entity.pdbx_description
1 polymer ?
#
loop_
_entity_poly.entity_id
_entity_poly.type
_entity_poly.pdbx_seq_one_letter_code
_entity_poly.pdbx_strand_id
1 'polypeptide(L)' 'LFRSIRPVHPQDDGDAIFCLSTGDLSSNVTLIGEVAAEVVEKSIIRAIKLARKVGNILSYKDINPSKK' A
#
# COMPACT_ATOMS: atom_id res chain seq x y z
N LEU A 1 -6.15 -0.16 -1.71
CA LEU A 1 -5.54 -0.08 -3.05
C LEU A 1 -5.99 1.15 -3.83
N PHE A 2 -7.29 1.29 -4.12
CA PHE A 2 -7.87 2.48 -4.79
C PHE A 2 -7.56 3.84 -4.14
N ARG A 3 -7.39 3.89 -2.81
CA ARG A 3 -7.03 5.13 -2.09
C ARG A 3 -5.60 5.61 -2.40
N SER A 4 -4.71 4.74 -2.90
CA SER A 4 -3.26 4.99 -3.02
C SER A 4 -2.70 4.86 -4.45
N ILE A 5 -3.41 4.22 -5.38
CA ILE A 5 -2.93 3.95 -6.76
C ILE A 5 -4.04 4.33 -7.75
N ARG A 6 -3.68 5.00 -8.86
CA ARG A 6 -4.64 5.40 -9.91
C ARG A 6 -4.00 5.43 -11.31
N PRO A 7 -4.57 4.73 -12.31
CA PRO A 7 -5.65 3.74 -12.20
C PRO A 7 -5.18 2.48 -11.43
N VAL A 8 -6.13 1.69 -10.95
CA VAL A 8 -5.91 0.42 -10.26
C VAL A 8 -6.85 -0.63 -10.86
N HIS A 9 -6.44 -1.90 -10.86
CA HIS A 9 -7.12 -2.99 -11.57
C HIS A 9 -7.27 -2.84 -13.11
N PRO A 10 -6.30 -2.28 -13.87
CA PRO A 10 -6.17 -2.59 -15.29
C PRO A 10 -6.19 -4.10 -15.57
N GLN A 11 -6.60 -4.51 -16.78
CA GLN A 11 -6.59 -5.93 -17.16
C GLN A 11 -5.20 -6.59 -17.05
N ASP A 12 -4.13 -5.79 -17.16
CA ASP A 12 -2.75 -6.27 -17.08
C ASP A 12 -2.21 -6.34 -15.63
N ASP A 13 -2.95 -5.85 -14.63
CA ASP A 13 -2.52 -5.83 -13.23
C ASP A 13 -3.08 -7.03 -12.43
N GLY A 14 -2.19 -7.84 -11.87
CA GLY A 14 -2.50 -9.01 -11.04
C GLY A 14 -2.71 -8.69 -9.56
N ASP A 15 -3.50 -7.66 -9.24
CA ASP A 15 -3.69 -7.19 -7.87
C ASP A 15 -4.33 -8.27 -6.97
N ALA A 16 -3.72 -8.58 -5.82
CA ALA A 16 -4.25 -9.54 -4.84
C ALA A 16 -4.04 -9.05 -3.40
N ILE A 17 -5.01 -9.32 -2.52
CA ILE A 17 -4.92 -9.07 -1.07
C ILE A 17 -5.25 -10.36 -0.34
N PHE A 18 -4.38 -10.76 0.59
CA PHE A 18 -4.59 -11.88 1.50
C PHE A 18 -4.86 -11.36 2.91
N CYS A 19 -5.84 -11.94 3.58
CA CYS A 19 -6.22 -11.57 4.95
C CYS A 19 -5.97 -12.78 5.88
N LEU A 20 -5.43 -12.51 7.07
CA LEU A 20 -5.18 -13.52 8.10
C LEU A 20 -5.65 -12.99 9.45
N SER A 21 -6.11 -13.89 10.32
CA SER A 21 -6.43 -13.61 11.72
C SER A 21 -5.74 -14.64 12.61
N THR A 22 -5.20 -14.21 13.76
CA THR A 22 -4.70 -15.13 14.79
C THR A 22 -5.84 -15.70 15.65
N GLY A 23 -7.04 -15.11 15.60
CA GLY A 23 -8.25 -15.64 16.25
C GLY A 23 -8.45 -15.22 17.71
N ASP A 24 -7.63 -14.33 18.25
CA ASP A 24 -7.60 -14.05 19.70
C ASP A 24 -8.62 -12.99 20.17
N LEU A 25 -9.34 -12.32 19.26
CA LEU A 25 -10.25 -11.20 19.58
C LEU A 25 -11.50 -11.18 18.67
N SER A 26 -12.64 -10.79 19.25
CA SER A 26 -13.88 -10.50 18.52
C SER A 26 -13.99 -9.01 18.22
N SER A 27 -14.44 -8.66 17.02
CA SER A 27 -14.61 -7.26 16.59
C SER A 27 -15.64 -7.14 15.46
N ASN A 28 -16.10 -5.90 15.22
CA ASN A 28 -17.05 -5.58 14.16
C ASN A 28 -16.37 -5.59 12.78
N VAL A 29 -16.93 -6.32 11.83
CA VAL A 29 -16.37 -6.47 10.48
C VAL A 29 -16.24 -5.16 9.71
N THR A 30 -17.16 -4.21 9.89
CA THR A 30 -17.11 -2.89 9.25
C THR A 30 -15.92 -2.10 9.77
N LEU A 31 -15.67 -2.14 11.08
CA LEU A 31 -14.51 -1.48 11.68
C LEU A 31 -13.20 -2.12 11.18
N ILE A 32 -13.14 -3.46 11.13
CA ILE A 32 -11.97 -4.17 10.58
C ILE A 32 -11.74 -3.75 9.12
N GLY A 33 -12.79 -3.69 8.30
CA GLY A 33 -12.70 -3.31 6.89
C GLY A 33 -12.18 -1.89 6.68
N GLU A 34 -12.64 -0.92 7.46
CA GLU A 34 -12.18 0.46 7.36
C GLU A 34 -10.70 0.60 7.75
N VAL A 35 -10.30 -0.03 8.86
CA VAL A 35 -8.90 -0.04 9.30
C VAL A 35 -8.02 -0.77 8.28
N ALA A 36 -8.50 -1.89 7.70
CA ALA A 36 -7.76 -2.60 6.66
C ALA A 36 -7.53 -1.73 5.42
N ALA A 37 -8.54 -0.97 4.98
CA ALA A 37 -8.40 -0.05 3.85
C ALA A 37 -7.35 1.05 4.12
N GLU A 38 -7.36 1.64 5.31
CA GLU A 38 -6.39 2.66 5.74
C GLU A 38 -4.97 2.09 5.87
N VAL A 39 -4.81 0.90 6.46
CA VAL A 39 -3.50 0.27 6.64
C VAL A 39 -2.89 -0.12 5.30
N VAL A 40 -3.70 -0.65 4.36
CA VAL A 40 -3.23 -0.96 3.00
C VAL A 40 -2.74 0.32 2.30
N GLU A 41 -3.50 1.41 2.34
CA GLU A 41 -3.09 2.70 1.78
C GLU A 41 -1.74 3.19 2.38
N LYS A 42 -1.63 3.21 3.71
CA LYS A 42 -0.40 3.63 4.41
C LYS A 42 0.78 2.73 4.08
N SER A 43 0.56 1.42 3.92
CA SER A 43 1.63 0.48 3.57
C SER A 43 2.23 0.77 2.19
N ILE A 44 1.40 1.12 1.21
CA ILE A 44 1.83 1.46 -0.15
C ILE A 44 2.60 2.78 -0.16
N ILE A 45 2.08 3.81 0.51
CA ILE A 45 2.77 5.10 0.66
C ILE A 45 4.14 4.90 1.34
N ARG A 46 4.20 4.06 2.37
CA ARG A 46 5.45 3.70 3.05
C ARG A 46 6.41 2.99 2.10
N ALA A 47 5.94 2.04 1.30
CA ALA A 47 6.78 1.33 0.32
C ALA A 47 7.43 2.31 -0.67
N ILE A 48 6.65 3.24 -1.25
CA ILE A 48 7.15 4.26 -2.18
C ILE A 48 8.18 5.18 -1.52
N LYS A 49 7.92 5.64 -0.30
CA LYS A 49 8.85 6.52 0.44
C LYS A 49 10.13 5.81 0.87
N LEU A 50 10.09 4.51 1.12
CA LEU A 50 11.27 3.73 1.53
C LEU A 50 12.06 3.16 0.35
N ALA A 51 11.47 3.05 -0.83
CA ALA A 51 12.12 2.55 -2.03
C ALA A 51 13.42 3.30 -2.35
N ARG A 52 14.41 2.54 -2.84
CA ARG A 52 15.68 3.05 -3.38
C ARG A 52 15.69 2.79 -4.89
N LYS A 53 16.41 3.62 -5.65
CA LYS A 53 16.60 3.37 -7.08
C LYS A 53 17.16 1.98 -7.35
N VAL A 54 16.78 1.44 -8.51
CA VAL A 54 17.31 0.18 -9.03
C VAL A 54 17.77 0.43 -10.46
N GLY A 55 19.07 0.29 -10.71
CA GLY A 55 19.67 0.65 -12.00
C GLY A 55 19.33 2.09 -12.39
N ASN A 56 18.67 2.25 -13.53
CA ASN A 56 18.26 3.54 -14.08
C ASN A 56 16.82 3.95 -13.68
N ILE A 57 16.14 3.16 -12.85
CA ILE A 57 14.79 3.46 -12.37
C ILE A 57 14.90 4.24 -11.07
N LEU A 58 14.51 5.52 -11.12
CA LEU A 58 14.53 6.43 -9.98
C LEU A 58 13.46 6.08 -8.95
N SER A 59 13.75 6.29 -7.67
CA SER A 59 12.74 6.22 -6.62
C SER A 59 12.17 7.60 -6.30
N TYR A 60 11.09 7.63 -5.51
CA TYR A 60 10.48 8.88 -5.04
C TYR A 60 11.49 9.82 -4.37
N LYS A 61 12.47 9.28 -3.64
CA LYS A 61 13.51 10.05 -2.96
C LYS A 61 14.47 10.74 -3.92
N ASP A 62 14.76 10.12 -5.06
CA ASP A 62 15.65 10.69 -6.07
C ASP A 62 14.95 11.85 -6.81
N ILE A 63 13.63 11.76 -6.98
CA ILE A 63 12.81 12.78 -7.64
C ILE A 63 12.48 13.94 -6.69
N ASN A 64 12.34 13.66 -5.39
CA ASN A 64 11.97 14.67 -4.38
C ASN A 64 12.99 14.73 -3.23
N PRO A 65 14.18 15.33 -3.45
CA PRO A 65 15.31 15.26 -2.53
C PRO A 65 15.13 16.06 -1.23
N SER A 66 14.14 16.95 -1.14
CA SER A 66 13.90 17.84 0.00
C SER A 66 13.19 17.19 1.21
N LYS A 67 12.86 15.89 1.13
CA LYS A 67 12.22 15.12 2.22
C LYS A 67 13.10 14.00 2.79
N LYS A 68 14.43 14.19 2.79
CA LYS A 68 15.36 13.30 3.50
C LYS A 68 15.26 13.47 5.00
#